data_AF-A0A3N9N5Z2-F1
#
_entry.id   AF-A0A3N9N5Z2-F1
#
_cell.length_a   1.000
_cell.length_b   1.000
_cell.length_c   1.000
_cell.angle_alpha   90.00
_cell.angle_beta   90.00
_cell.angle_gamma   90.00
#
_symmetry.space_group_name_H-M   'P 1'
#
loop_
_entity.id
_entity.type
_entity.pdbx_description
1 polymer ?
#
loop_
_entity_poly.entity_id
_entity_poly.type
_entity_poly.pdbx_seq_one_letter_code
_entity_poly.pdbx_strand_id
1 'polypeptide(L)'
;DPGFDRILCDVPCSSTGLLRKQPDVRWRRKSHHIAEQHRQQVEILDKASELVKPGGVLVYSTCSILPSEDQDVINDFLKTHPEFHKEDARGFLPEAVVSPHGDMETFTHVHGTDGAFASRLRRSP
;
A
#
# COMPACT_ATOMS: atom_id res chain seq x y z
N ASP A 1 8.61 2.81 -22.61
CA ASP A 1 7.89 1.53 -22.74
C ASP A 1 7.73 0.86 -21.39
N PRO A 2 6.51 0.35 -21.09
CA PRO A 2 6.31 -0.50 -19.93
C PRO A 2 7.19 -1.75 -20.05
N GLY A 3 8.14 -1.87 -19.12
CA GLY A 3 9.26 -2.82 -19.20
C GLY A 3 9.24 -3.91 -18.14
N PHE A 4 8.38 -3.79 -17.12
CA PHE A 4 8.42 -4.65 -15.95
C PHE A 4 7.17 -5.52 -15.82
N ASP A 5 7.39 -6.81 -15.61
CA ASP A 5 6.31 -7.76 -15.34
C ASP A 5 5.72 -7.55 -13.94
N ARG A 6 6.54 -7.11 -12.98
CA ARG A 6 6.17 -6.92 -11.57
C ARG A 6 6.89 -5.69 -11.02
N ILE A 7 6.18 -4.85 -10.27
CA ILE A 7 6.72 -3.70 -9.56
C ILE A 7 6.25 -3.74 -8.11
N LEU A 8 7.16 -3.42 -7.17
CA LEU A 8 6.86 -3.22 -5.76
C LEU A 8 7.16 -1.76 -5.41
N CYS A 9 6.15 -1.06 -4.93
CA CYS A 9 6.22 0.30 -4.42
C CYS A 9 6.13 0.25 -2.90
N ASP A 10 7.28 0.13 -2.24
CA ASP A 10 7.40 0.37 -0.80
C ASP A 10 7.58 1.87 -0.57
N VAL A 11 6.49 2.56 -0.24
CA VAL A 11 6.42 4.02 -0.32
C VAL A 11 6.74 4.68 1.03
N PRO A 12 7.29 5.91 1.02
CA PRO A 12 7.37 6.72 2.22
C PRO A 12 6.00 6.88 2.88
N CYS A 13 5.94 6.73 4.20
CA CYS A 13 4.71 6.86 4.97
C CYS A 13 5.01 7.36 6.39
N SER A 14 3.95 7.65 7.14
CA SER A 14 4.05 8.17 8.51
C SER A 14 4.52 7.13 9.55
N SER A 15 4.84 5.89 9.12
CA SER A 15 5.38 4.80 9.93
C SER A 15 4.49 4.45 11.13
N THR A 16 3.15 4.53 10.95
CA THR A 16 2.24 4.38 12.09
C THR A 16 2.20 2.98 12.69
N GLY A 17 2.53 1.97 11.91
CA GLY A 17 2.63 0.58 12.35
C GLY A 17 3.90 0.27 13.15
N LEU A 18 4.90 1.16 13.16
CA LEU A 18 6.20 0.91 13.80
C LEU A 18 6.29 1.37 15.26
N LEU A 19 5.17 1.77 15.89
CA LEU A 19 5.15 2.35 17.25
C LEU A 19 5.84 1.48 18.33
N ARG A 20 5.85 0.15 18.16
CA ARG A 20 6.55 -0.78 19.06
C ARG A 20 8.07 -0.59 19.00
N LYS A 21 8.64 -0.45 17.80
CA LYS A 21 10.08 -0.29 17.58
C LYS A 21 10.54 1.16 17.69
N GLN A 22 9.66 2.09 17.34
CA GLN A 22 9.93 3.53 17.27
C GLN A 22 8.79 4.32 17.95
N PRO A 23 8.79 4.39 19.29
CA PRO A 23 7.69 5.04 20.04
C PRO A 23 7.64 6.56 19.84
N ASP A 24 8.76 7.17 19.45
CA ASP A 24 8.89 8.60 19.17
C ASP A 24 8.09 9.05 17.94
N VAL A 25 7.76 8.14 17.02
CA VAL A 25 6.91 8.40 15.85
C VAL A 25 5.57 8.99 16.28
N ARG A 26 5.02 8.60 17.45
CA ARG A 26 3.78 9.19 18.00
C ARG A 26 3.86 10.72 18.16
N TRP A 27 5.02 11.26 18.53
CA TRP A 27 5.20 12.68 18.86
C TRP A 27 5.69 13.52 17.68
N ARG A 28 6.35 12.88 16.70
CA ARG A 28 6.86 13.56 15.50
C ARG A 28 5.79 13.80 14.44
N ARG A 29 4.64 13.11 14.51
CA ARG A 29 3.55 13.24 13.54
C ARG A 29 2.86 14.60 13.64
N LYS A 30 2.63 15.21 12.49
CA LYS A 30 1.74 16.36 12.33
C LYS A 30 0.68 16.01 11.29
N SER A 31 -0.58 16.40 11.51
CA SER A 31 -1.70 16.05 10.64
C SER A 31 -1.51 16.49 9.18
N HIS A 32 -0.93 17.67 8.94
CA HIS A 32 -0.60 18.14 7.59
C HIS A 32 0.40 17.23 6.85
N HIS A 33 1.21 16.46 7.59
CA HIS A 33 2.16 15.54 6.98
C HIS A 33 1.45 14.34 6.35
N ILE A 34 0.31 13.90 6.89
CA ILE A 34 -0.42 12.73 6.38
C ILE A 34 -1.02 13.01 5.00
N ALA A 35 -1.63 14.18 4.81
CA ALA A 35 -2.19 14.57 3.51
C ALA A 35 -1.10 14.73 2.44
N GLU A 36 0.06 15.28 2.81
CA GLU A 36 1.19 15.36 1.89
C GLU A 36 1.77 13.98 1.55
N GLN A 37 1.87 13.09 2.54
CA GLN A 37 2.28 11.70 2.30
C GLN A 37 1.30 10.99 1.37
N HIS A 38 -0.01 11.06 1.60
CA HIS A 38 -1.01 10.49 0.69
C HIS A 38 -0.80 10.96 -0.75
N ARG A 39 -0.65 12.28 -0.96
CA ARG A 39 -0.41 12.85 -2.30
C ARG A 39 0.86 12.29 -2.94
N GLN A 40 1.94 12.20 -2.18
CA GLN A 40 3.21 11.63 -2.65
C GLN A 40 3.09 10.13 -2.97
N GLN A 41 2.35 9.37 -2.17
CA GLN A 41 2.12 7.95 -2.36
C GLN A 41 1.34 7.68 -3.65
N VAL A 42 0.29 8.46 -3.91
CA VAL A 42 -0.45 8.43 -5.19
C VAL A 42 0.47 8.78 -6.36
N GLU A 43 1.28 9.85 -6.26
CA GLU A 43 2.22 10.23 -7.33
C GLU A 43 3.25 9.13 -7.64
N ILE A 44 3.73 8.41 -6.61
CA ILE A 44 4.65 7.28 -6.79
C ILE A 44 3.94 6.12 -7.50
N LEU A 45 2.70 5.80 -7.10
CA LEU A 45 1.89 4.77 -7.75
C LEU A 45 1.62 5.09 -9.22
N ASP A 46 1.25 6.34 -9.53
CA ASP A 46 0.99 6.82 -10.88
C ASP A 46 2.23 6.61 -11.77
N LYS A 47 3.40 7.05 -11.32
CA LYS A 47 4.65 6.86 -12.08
C LYS A 47 5.03 5.39 -12.22
N ALA A 48 4.79 4.59 -11.19
CA ALA A 48 5.07 3.17 -11.24
C ALA A 48 4.14 2.45 -12.24
N SER A 49 2.87 2.85 -12.33
CA SER A 49 1.86 2.23 -13.19
C SER A 49 2.27 2.27 -14.68
N GLU A 50 2.91 3.36 -15.12
CA GLU A 50 3.41 3.55 -16.49
C GLU A 50 4.46 2.51 -16.90
N LEU A 51 5.18 1.96 -15.92
CA LEU A 51 6.28 1.01 -16.13
C LEU A 51 5.82 -0.45 -16.13
N VAL A 52 4.61 -0.73 -15.66
CA VAL A 52 4.04 -2.09 -15.57
C VAL A 52 3.57 -2.55 -16.94
N LYS A 53 4.01 -3.71 -17.41
CA LYS A 53 3.49 -4.30 -18.66
C LYS A 53 2.00 -4.60 -18.58
N PRO A 54 1.27 -4.63 -19.71
CA PRO A 54 -0.07 -5.22 -19.73
C PRO A 54 -0.04 -6.65 -19.17
N GLY A 55 -1.01 -6.99 -18.33
CA GLY A 55 -1.01 -8.23 -17.54
C GLY A 55 0.01 -8.27 -16.39
N GLY A 56 0.79 -7.21 -16.16
CA GLY A 56 1.77 -7.08 -15.09
C GLY A 56 1.15 -6.76 -13.73
N VAL A 57 1.95 -6.82 -12.67
CA VAL A 57 1.49 -6.59 -11.28
C VAL A 57 2.19 -5.39 -10.70
N LEU A 58 1.44 -4.56 -9.97
CA LEU A 58 1.92 -3.50 -9.13
C LEU A 58 1.52 -3.81 -7.68
N VAL A 59 2.49 -3.87 -6.78
CA VAL A 59 2.24 -4.03 -5.34
C VAL A 59 2.55 -2.70 -4.67
N TYR A 60 1.58 -2.18 -3.92
CA TYR A 60 1.75 -1.05 -3.02
C TYR A 60 2.02 -1.55 -1.61
N SER A 61 2.95 -0.95 -0.86
CA SER A 61 3.14 -1.27 0.56
C SER A 61 3.52 -0.07 1.41
N THR A 62 3.08 -0.09 2.66
CA THR A 62 3.46 0.89 3.69
C THR A 62 3.75 0.17 5.02
N CYS A 63 4.45 0.87 5.92
CA CYS A 63 4.47 0.52 7.35
C CYS A 63 3.51 1.41 8.16
N SER A 64 2.38 1.79 7.55
CA SER A 64 1.27 2.50 8.19
C SER A 64 0.14 1.52 8.58
N ILE A 65 -0.78 2.03 9.37
CA ILE A 65 -2.07 1.43 9.76
C ILE A 65 -3.20 2.45 9.60
N LEU A 66 -2.95 3.54 8.87
CA LEU A 66 -3.91 4.62 8.67
C LEU A 66 -4.60 4.43 7.33
N PRO A 67 -5.94 4.36 7.28
CA PRO A 67 -6.66 4.20 6.02
C PRO A 67 -6.30 5.26 4.96
N SER A 68 -6.03 6.48 5.43
CA SER A 68 -5.61 7.60 4.58
C SER A 68 -4.28 7.39 3.84
N GLU A 69 -3.43 6.47 4.29
CA GLU A 69 -2.18 6.10 3.61
C GLU A 69 -2.27 4.70 2.98
N ASP A 70 -3.38 3.99 3.18
CA ASP A 70 -3.53 2.58 2.82
C ASP A 70 -4.68 2.45 1.81
N GLN A 71 -5.89 2.10 2.27
CA GLN A 71 -7.03 1.84 1.38
C GLN A 71 -7.44 3.09 0.58
N ASP A 72 -7.35 4.29 1.14
CA ASP A 72 -7.74 5.52 0.45
C ASP A 72 -6.82 5.83 -0.74
N VAL A 73 -5.51 5.59 -0.59
CA VAL A 73 -4.53 5.73 -1.68
C VAL A 73 -4.85 4.78 -2.83
N ILE A 74 -5.16 3.52 -2.51
CA ILE A 74 -5.56 2.52 -3.52
C ILE A 74 -6.86 2.90 -4.21
N ASN A 75 -7.85 3.35 -3.43
CA ASN A 75 -9.13 3.78 -3.98
C ASN A 75 -8.98 4.98 -4.91
N ASP A 76 -8.15 5.95 -4.57
CA ASP A 76 -7.91 7.14 -5.40
C ASP A 76 -7.13 6.80 -6.66
N PHE A 77 -6.10 5.94 -6.56
CA PHE A 77 -5.38 5.43 -7.72
C PHE A 77 -6.30 4.69 -8.71
N LEU A 78 -7.18 3.80 -8.22
CA LEU A 78 -8.09 3.03 -9.07
C LEU A 78 -9.17 3.88 -9.74
N LYS A 79 -9.50 5.07 -9.22
CA LYS A 79 -10.42 6.01 -9.88
C LYS A 79 -9.81 6.60 -11.16
N THR A 80 -8.50 6.76 -11.21
CA THR A 80 -7.79 7.40 -12.33
C THR A 80 -7.11 6.39 -13.26
N HIS A 81 -6.97 5.12 -12.83
CA HIS A 81 -6.32 4.05 -13.59
C HIS A 81 -7.26 2.87 -13.85
N PRO A 82 -8.25 3.00 -14.74
CA PRO A 82 -9.27 1.97 -14.99
C PRO A 82 -8.70 0.67 -15.58
N GLU A 83 -7.49 0.70 -16.13
CA GLU A 83 -6.78 -0.50 -16.59
C GLU A 83 -6.23 -1.34 -15.45
N PHE A 84 -6.17 -0.83 -14.23
CA PHE A 84 -5.79 -1.58 -13.04
C PHE A 84 -7.01 -2.04 -12.27
N HIS A 85 -6.90 -3.23 -11.66
CA HIS A 85 -7.87 -3.72 -10.69
C HIS A 85 -7.15 -4.37 -9.53
N LYS A 86 -7.79 -4.38 -8.36
CA LYS A 86 -7.27 -5.04 -7.18
C LYS A 86 -7.41 -6.56 -7.31
N GLU A 87 -6.31 -7.28 -7.11
CA GLU A 87 -6.31 -8.73 -6.94
C GLU A 87 -6.33 -9.06 -5.44
N ASP A 88 -7.14 -10.03 -5.08
CA ASP A 88 -7.18 -10.52 -3.70
C ASP A 88 -5.86 -11.20 -3.32
N ALA A 89 -5.30 -10.83 -2.17
CA ALA A 89 -4.06 -11.42 -1.66
C ALA A 89 -4.23 -12.86 -1.14
N ARG A 90 -5.47 -13.35 -0.94
CA ARG A 90 -5.74 -14.75 -0.61
C ARG A 90 -5.18 -15.67 -1.69
N GLY A 91 -4.52 -16.75 -1.26
CA GLY A 91 -3.80 -17.66 -2.14
C GLY A 91 -2.35 -17.27 -2.41
N PHE A 92 -1.94 -16.03 -2.11
CA PHE A 92 -0.54 -15.60 -2.11
C PHE A 92 0.05 -15.51 -0.70
N LEU A 93 -0.80 -15.19 0.29
CA LEU A 93 -0.41 -15.00 1.69
C LEU A 93 -1.25 -15.88 2.62
N PRO A 94 -0.76 -16.16 3.86
CA PRO A 94 -1.58 -16.80 4.88
C PRO A 94 -2.85 -15.99 5.16
N GLU A 95 -4.00 -16.64 5.25
CA GLU A 95 -5.29 -15.96 5.50
C GLU A 95 -5.27 -15.09 6.76
N ALA A 96 -4.47 -15.47 7.76
CA ALA A 96 -4.33 -14.74 9.01
C ALA A 96 -3.89 -13.28 8.83
N VAL A 97 -3.21 -12.92 7.73
CA VAL A 97 -2.73 -11.54 7.48
C VAL A 97 -3.45 -10.87 6.31
N VAL A 98 -4.51 -11.48 5.78
CA VAL A 98 -5.30 -10.89 4.68
C VAL A 98 -6.58 -10.32 5.25
N SER A 99 -6.81 -9.03 5.02
CA SER A 99 -7.99 -8.34 5.49
C SER A 99 -9.24 -8.78 4.71
N PRO A 100 -10.46 -8.51 5.22
CA PRO A 100 -11.70 -8.79 4.49
C PRO A 100 -11.78 -8.12 3.12
N HIS A 101 -10.97 -7.09 2.88
CA HIS A 101 -10.90 -6.37 1.61
C HIS A 101 -9.90 -6.96 0.62
N GLY A 102 -9.21 -8.05 0.98
CA GLY A 102 -8.25 -8.75 0.12
C GLY A 102 -6.85 -8.14 0.13
N ASP A 103 -6.56 -7.22 1.06
CA ASP A 103 -5.25 -6.59 1.23
C ASP A 103 -4.44 -7.32 2.31
N MET A 104 -3.11 -7.22 2.29
CA MET A 104 -2.29 -7.63 3.42
C MET A 104 -2.39 -6.56 4.50
N GLU A 105 -2.80 -6.95 5.71
CA GLU A 105 -2.82 -6.08 6.88
C GLU A 105 -2.23 -6.82 8.08
N THR A 106 -1.27 -6.17 8.72
CA THR A 106 -0.71 -6.66 9.99
C THR A 106 -0.87 -5.61 11.07
N PHE A 107 -1.01 -6.09 12.29
CA PHE A 107 -1.26 -5.28 13.48
C PHE A 107 -0.56 -5.90 14.67
N THR A 108 0.09 -5.09 15.49
CA THR A 108 0.87 -5.58 16.63
C THR A 108 0.07 -6.36 17.65
N HIS A 109 -1.16 -5.94 17.94
CA HIS A 109 -2.02 -6.58 18.92
C HIS A 109 -2.68 -7.89 18.42
N VAL A 110 -2.68 -8.12 17.10
CA VAL A 110 -3.28 -9.33 16.49
C VAL A 110 -2.21 -10.35 16.11
N HIS A 111 -1.10 -9.88 15.53
CA HIS A 111 -0.13 -10.73 14.86
C HIS A 111 1.23 -10.80 15.57
N GLY A 112 1.45 -10.01 16.62
CA GLY A 112 2.74 -9.97 17.33
C GLY A 112 3.91 -9.38 16.53
N THR A 113 3.63 -8.75 15.37
CA THR A 113 4.60 -8.07 14.50
C THR A 113 4.33 -6.56 14.42
N ASP A 114 5.10 -5.81 13.63
CA ASP A 114 4.77 -4.41 13.38
C ASP A 114 3.49 -4.27 12.53
N GLY A 115 2.88 -3.09 12.53
CA GLY A 115 1.80 -2.79 11.60
C GLY A 115 2.35 -2.52 10.19
N ALA A 116 1.70 -3.10 9.18
CA ALA A 116 2.03 -2.89 7.79
C ALA A 116 0.81 -3.19 6.91
N PHE A 117 0.79 -2.56 5.74
CA PHE A 117 -0.23 -2.71 4.72
C PHE A 117 0.41 -3.04 3.37
N ALA A 118 -0.22 -3.90 2.57
CA ALA A 118 0.10 -4.02 1.16
C ALA A 118 -1.13 -4.37 0.31
N SER A 119 -1.22 -3.76 -0.88
CA SER A 119 -2.26 -4.03 -1.86
C SER A 119 -1.68 -4.51 -3.17
N ARG A 120 -2.30 -5.51 -3.77
CA ARG A 120 -1.88 -6.13 -5.03
C ARG A 120 -2.80 -5.68 -6.15
N LEU A 121 -2.23 -5.06 -7.17
CA LEU A 121 -2.95 -4.53 -8.33
C LEU A 121 -2.47 -5.22 -9.60
N ARG A 122 -3.41 -5.57 -10.47
CA ARG A 122 -3.15 -6.17 -11.78
C ARG A 122 -3.47 -5.16 -12.86
N ARG A 123 -2.52 -4.92 -13.77
CA ARG A 123 -2.79 -4.23 -15.03
C ARG A 123 -3.48 -5.18 -15.99
N SER A 124 -4.53 -4.72 -16.65
CA SER A 124 -5.24 -5.47 -17.69
C SER A 124 -4.31 -5.77 -18.88
N PRO A 125 -4.56 -6.86 -19.64
CA PRO A 125 -3.79 -7.21 -20.84
C PRO A 125 -3.87 -6.18 -21.96
#